data_AF-A0A3R7AC15-F1
#
_entry.id   AF-A0A3R7AC15-F1
#
_cell.length_a   1.000
_cell.length_b   1.000
_cell.length_c   1.000
_cell.angle_alpha   90.00
_cell.angle_beta   90.00
_cell.angle_gamma   90.00
#
_symmetry.space_group_name_H-M   'P 1'
#
loop_
_entity.id
_entity.type
_entity.pdbx_description
1 polymer ?
#
loop_
_entity_poly.entity_id
_entity_poly.type
_entity_poly.pdbx_seq_one_letter_code
_entity_poly.pdbx_strand_id
1 'polypeptide(L)'
;MPVFTKAAEVWYDTPSVMNALLKFLQELAYNKSQRVVFDQSSPNGILLFRELSRVIVAYGTRILNHPVHRDAYAEKYKGMSLCMGILFRALGGNYVNFGVFKLYNDAAWDQALEVCLQLALAIPLDELMTYPKVKTTYFFFLEMLFRNQIVSVVSLESSVFSQLVQSLHEGVNSYDLTIAAQCATAVDHLASLYYHETKKKKDSPVKHALAMHLQAYPSLWSTLLSSLFNILIYGDATSQWALSRPILSLSLCSPDALTAYQHSIAASQGTDQHKAQVDDAFTRLYQEILPSLEASNRDRFTQKLGQFRNTLRSFLTIS
;
A
#
# COMPACT_ATOMS: atom_id res chain seq x y z
N MET A 1 -24.61 -12.85 -23.61
CA MET A 1 -23.96 -12.17 -22.46
C MET A 1 -23.35 -13.21 -21.53
N PRO A 2 -22.16 -12.98 -20.97
CA PRO A 2 -21.59 -13.90 -19.98
C PRO A 2 -22.52 -14.00 -18.77
N VAL A 3 -22.84 -15.22 -18.35
CA VAL A 3 -23.83 -15.51 -17.27
C VAL A 3 -23.51 -14.75 -15.98
N PHE A 4 -22.24 -14.63 -15.61
CA PHE A 4 -21.82 -13.96 -14.38
C PHE A 4 -22.01 -12.44 -14.41
N THR A 5 -21.75 -11.79 -15.56
CA THR A 5 -22.03 -10.35 -15.71
C THR A 5 -23.54 -10.11 -15.58
N LYS A 6 -24.37 -10.95 -16.19
CA LYS A 6 -25.82 -10.79 -16.08
C LYS A 6 -26.32 -10.97 -14.65
N ALA A 7 -25.75 -11.93 -13.91
CA ALA A 7 -26.03 -12.10 -12.50
C ALA A 7 -25.65 -10.85 -11.68
N ALA A 8 -24.49 -10.26 -11.96
CA ALA A 8 -24.03 -9.03 -11.32
C ALA A 8 -24.87 -7.80 -11.67
N GLU A 9 -25.55 -7.77 -12.82
CA GLU A 9 -26.47 -6.68 -13.18
C GLU A 9 -27.82 -6.81 -12.49
N VAL A 10 -28.33 -8.04 -12.36
CA VAL A 10 -29.70 -8.32 -11.90
C VAL A 10 -29.78 -8.48 -10.39
N TRP A 11 -28.80 -9.16 -9.80
CA TRP A 11 -28.83 -9.58 -8.39
C TRP A 11 -27.82 -8.82 -7.52
N TYR A 12 -27.36 -7.64 -7.97
CA TYR A 12 -26.33 -6.85 -7.28
C TYR A 12 -26.69 -6.53 -5.81
N ASP A 13 -27.98 -6.37 -5.53
CA ASP A 13 -28.60 -6.05 -4.24
C ASP A 13 -28.95 -7.30 -3.41
N THR A 14 -28.56 -8.49 -3.88
CA THR A 14 -28.86 -9.76 -3.22
C THR A 14 -27.56 -10.40 -2.71
N PRO A 15 -27.13 -10.11 -1.46
CA PRO A 15 -25.84 -10.55 -0.94
C PRO A 15 -25.64 -12.06 -0.91
N SER A 16 -26.70 -12.87 -0.79
CA SER A 16 -26.61 -14.33 -0.79
C SER A 16 -26.09 -14.88 -2.13
N VAL A 17 -26.53 -14.27 -3.25
CA VAL A 17 -26.12 -14.63 -4.61
C VAL A 17 -24.75 -14.01 -4.91
N MET A 18 -24.61 -12.71 -4.72
CA MET A 18 -23.41 -12.00 -5.14
C MET A 18 -22.18 -12.35 -4.30
N ASN A 19 -22.32 -12.55 -2.98
CA ASN A 19 -21.17 -12.99 -2.20
C ASN A 19 -20.68 -14.37 -2.62
N ALA A 20 -21.56 -15.27 -3.04
CA ALA A 20 -21.16 -16.59 -3.54
C ALA A 20 -20.41 -16.47 -4.86
N LEU A 21 -20.96 -15.70 -5.81
CA LEU A 21 -20.32 -15.45 -7.10
C LEU A 21 -18.97 -14.75 -6.95
N LEU A 22 -18.89 -13.66 -6.18
CA LEU A 22 -17.67 -12.88 -6.02
C LEU A 22 -16.58 -13.68 -5.30
N LYS A 23 -16.92 -14.53 -4.31
CA LYS A 23 -15.97 -15.47 -3.68
C LYS A 23 -15.43 -16.47 -4.69
N PHE A 24 -16.31 -17.06 -5.51
CA PHE A 24 -15.89 -17.98 -6.55
C PHE A 24 -14.91 -17.32 -7.52
N LEU A 25 -15.22 -16.10 -7.99
CA LEU A 25 -14.33 -15.34 -8.89
C LEU A 25 -13.03 -14.93 -8.20
N GLN A 26 -13.07 -14.60 -6.92
CA GLN A 26 -11.88 -14.27 -6.14
C GLN A 26 -10.95 -15.49 -6.04
N GLU A 27 -11.50 -16.66 -5.73
CA GLU A 27 -10.73 -17.91 -5.74
C GLU A 27 -10.23 -18.25 -7.13
N LEU A 28 -11.05 -18.08 -8.19
CA LEU A 28 -10.68 -18.29 -9.58
C LEU A 28 -9.53 -17.38 -10.05
N ALA A 29 -9.46 -16.15 -9.55
CA ALA A 29 -8.35 -15.22 -9.79
C ALA A 29 -7.08 -15.59 -8.99
N TYR A 30 -7.21 -16.37 -7.91
CA TYR A 30 -6.09 -16.64 -7.04
C TYR A 30 -5.14 -17.70 -7.60
N ASN A 31 -3.95 -17.31 -8.08
CA ASN A 31 -2.94 -18.26 -8.57
C ASN A 31 -2.19 -19.01 -7.44
N LYS A 32 -2.93 -19.65 -6.53
CA LYS A 32 -2.37 -20.47 -5.46
C LYS A 32 -1.70 -21.71 -6.05
N SER A 33 -0.46 -21.99 -5.61
CA SER A 33 0.32 -23.15 -6.04
C SER A 33 0.48 -23.26 -7.57
N GLN A 34 0.59 -22.12 -8.26
CA GLN A 34 0.74 -22.06 -9.74
C GLN A 34 -0.37 -22.82 -10.50
N ARG A 35 -1.60 -22.81 -9.98
CA ARG A 35 -2.75 -23.47 -10.64
C ARG A 35 -3.24 -22.78 -11.91
N VAL A 36 -2.91 -21.49 -12.08
CA VAL A 36 -3.23 -20.68 -13.25
C VAL A 36 -1.90 -20.38 -13.96
N VAL A 37 -1.53 -21.24 -14.90
CA VAL A 37 -0.34 -21.07 -15.73
C VAL A 37 -0.79 -21.14 -17.17
N PHE A 38 -0.48 -20.09 -17.91
CA PHE A 38 -0.72 -19.99 -19.34
C PHE A 38 0.61 -19.78 -20.04
N ASP A 39 0.71 -20.28 -21.26
CA ASP A 39 1.86 -20.00 -22.10
C ASP A 39 1.96 -18.49 -22.40
N GLN A 40 3.17 -17.97 -22.64
CA GLN A 40 3.36 -16.53 -22.87
C GLN A 40 2.61 -16.00 -24.11
N SER A 41 2.35 -16.88 -25.08
CA SER A 41 1.56 -16.61 -26.28
C SER A 41 0.05 -16.81 -26.10
N SER A 42 -0.39 -17.31 -24.94
CA SER A 42 -1.78 -17.65 -24.69
C SER A 42 -2.62 -16.41 -24.36
N PRO A 43 -3.78 -16.22 -25.02
CA PRO A 43 -4.71 -15.14 -24.68
C PRO A 43 -5.51 -15.44 -23.40
N ASN A 44 -5.40 -16.63 -22.81
CA ASN A 44 -6.30 -17.10 -21.74
C ASN A 44 -6.24 -16.22 -20.48
N GLY A 45 -5.05 -15.73 -20.11
CA GLY A 45 -4.92 -14.81 -18.97
C GLY A 45 -5.66 -13.50 -19.19
N ILE A 46 -5.57 -12.94 -20.39
CA ILE A 46 -6.26 -11.72 -20.80
C ILE A 46 -7.77 -11.96 -20.81
N LEU A 47 -8.23 -13.05 -21.43
CA LEU A 47 -9.65 -13.41 -21.49
C LEU A 47 -10.25 -13.62 -20.09
N LEU A 48 -9.54 -14.34 -19.22
CA LEU A 48 -9.94 -14.53 -17.83
C LEU A 48 -10.09 -13.18 -17.12
N PHE A 49 -9.08 -12.30 -17.22
CA PHE A 49 -9.15 -10.99 -16.60
C PHE A 49 -10.29 -10.14 -17.14
N ARG A 50 -10.57 -10.19 -18.45
CA ARG A 50 -11.72 -9.48 -19.04
C ARG A 50 -13.05 -9.94 -18.44
N GLU A 51 -13.23 -11.24 -18.21
CA GLU A 51 -14.45 -11.73 -17.52
C GLU A 51 -14.52 -11.26 -16.07
N LEU A 52 -13.40 -11.29 -15.33
CA LEU A 52 -13.33 -10.76 -13.96
C LEU A 52 -13.67 -9.27 -13.91
N SER A 53 -13.06 -8.49 -14.80
CA SER A 53 -13.27 -7.05 -14.94
C SER A 53 -14.74 -6.71 -15.21
N ARG A 54 -15.39 -7.39 -16.16
CA ARG A 54 -16.82 -7.16 -16.46
C ARG A 54 -17.70 -7.37 -15.25
N VAL A 55 -17.45 -8.38 -14.43
CA VAL A 55 -18.24 -8.63 -13.21
C VAL A 55 -17.96 -7.57 -12.15
N ILE A 56 -16.69 -7.20 -11.94
CA ILE A 56 -16.31 -6.11 -11.01
C ILE A 56 -17.02 -4.82 -11.40
N VAL A 57 -16.97 -4.42 -12.67
CA VAL A 57 -17.57 -3.19 -13.16
C VAL A 57 -19.09 -3.25 -13.05
N ALA A 58 -19.73 -4.35 -13.46
CA ALA A 58 -21.18 -4.49 -13.40
C ALA A 58 -21.72 -4.45 -11.96
N TYR A 59 -21.08 -5.14 -11.03
CA TYR A 59 -21.48 -5.13 -9.63
C TYR A 59 -21.11 -3.82 -8.93
N GLY A 60 -19.85 -3.40 -9.06
CA GLY A 60 -19.27 -2.27 -8.32
C GLY A 60 -19.97 -0.95 -8.57
N THR A 61 -20.23 -0.63 -9.85
CA THR A 61 -20.93 0.62 -10.23
C THR A 61 -22.36 0.69 -9.66
N ARG A 62 -23.03 -0.46 -9.47
CA ARG A 62 -24.39 -0.52 -8.91
C ARG A 62 -24.39 -0.50 -7.40
N ILE A 63 -23.52 -1.29 -6.76
CA ILE A 63 -23.49 -1.38 -5.30
C ILE A 63 -23.04 -0.07 -4.66
N LEU A 64 -22.20 0.74 -5.32
CA LEU A 64 -21.82 2.08 -4.85
C LEU A 64 -23.05 2.93 -4.54
N ASN A 65 -24.03 2.93 -5.44
CA ASN A 65 -25.25 3.72 -5.36
C ASN A 65 -26.39 3.03 -4.58
N HIS A 66 -26.19 1.79 -4.12
CA HIS A 66 -27.21 1.08 -3.36
C HIS A 66 -27.35 1.69 -1.95
N PRO A 67 -28.56 2.06 -1.51
CA PRO A 67 -28.79 2.57 -0.18
C PRO A 67 -28.55 1.48 0.87
N VAL A 68 -27.99 1.86 2.02
CA VAL A 68 -27.89 0.96 3.17
C VAL A 68 -29.17 1.06 3.98
N HIS A 69 -29.78 -0.07 4.32
CA HIS A 69 -31.02 -0.08 5.10
C HIS A 69 -30.81 -0.48 6.56
N ARG A 70 -29.97 -1.49 6.82
CA ARG A 70 -29.78 -2.02 8.18
C ARG A 70 -28.31 -2.24 8.50
N ASP A 71 -27.64 -3.05 7.69
CA ASP A 71 -26.28 -3.51 7.95
C ASP A 71 -25.40 -3.23 6.72
N ALA A 72 -24.65 -2.13 6.79
CA ALA A 72 -23.73 -1.72 5.73
C ALA A 72 -22.72 -2.82 5.38
N TYR A 73 -22.30 -3.63 6.36
CA TYR A 73 -21.34 -4.70 6.12
C TYR A 73 -21.95 -5.85 5.31
N ALA A 74 -23.12 -6.33 5.73
CA ALA A 74 -23.81 -7.43 5.05
C ALA A 74 -24.32 -7.03 3.66
N GLU A 75 -24.79 -5.79 3.52
CA GLU A 75 -25.39 -5.26 2.29
C GLU A 75 -24.34 -4.79 1.28
N LYS A 76 -23.26 -4.12 1.73
CA LYS A 76 -22.26 -3.48 0.84
C LYS A 76 -20.84 -3.96 1.07
N TYR A 77 -20.27 -3.73 2.26
CA TYR A 77 -18.81 -3.77 2.44
C TYR A 77 -18.19 -5.13 2.15
N LYS A 78 -18.88 -6.20 2.49
CA LYS A 78 -18.40 -7.55 2.19
C LYS A 78 -18.26 -7.78 0.68
N GLY A 79 -19.25 -7.40 -0.12
CA GLY A 79 -19.18 -7.53 -1.57
C GLY A 79 -18.14 -6.61 -2.20
N MET A 80 -18.05 -5.36 -1.73
CA MET A 80 -17.01 -4.41 -2.12
C MET A 80 -15.61 -4.96 -1.86
N SER A 81 -15.39 -5.57 -0.68
CA SER A 81 -14.13 -6.23 -0.34
C SER A 81 -13.81 -7.39 -1.26
N LEU A 82 -14.81 -8.18 -1.67
CA LEU A 82 -14.58 -9.29 -2.59
C LEU A 82 -14.15 -8.78 -3.99
N CYS A 83 -14.69 -7.65 -4.46
CA CYS A 83 -14.25 -7.02 -5.71
C CYS A 83 -12.78 -6.56 -5.64
N MET A 84 -12.40 -5.81 -4.61
CA MET A 84 -10.99 -5.48 -4.35
C MET A 84 -10.13 -6.75 -4.30
N GLY A 85 -10.70 -7.77 -3.66
CA GLY A 85 -10.20 -9.13 -3.57
C GLY A 85 -9.84 -9.79 -4.88
N ILE A 86 -10.76 -9.75 -5.85
CA ILE A 86 -10.57 -10.31 -7.19
C ILE A 86 -9.43 -9.57 -7.89
N LEU A 87 -9.45 -8.23 -7.83
CA LEU A 87 -8.49 -7.40 -8.55
C LEU A 87 -7.06 -7.59 -8.03
N PHE A 88 -6.83 -7.55 -6.71
CA PHE A 88 -5.47 -7.69 -6.17
C PHE A 88 -4.90 -9.10 -6.41
N ARG A 89 -5.75 -10.14 -6.42
CA ARG A 89 -5.32 -11.51 -6.71
C ARG A 89 -4.96 -11.70 -8.17
N ALA A 90 -5.71 -11.06 -9.08
CA ALA A 90 -5.37 -11.05 -10.50
C ALA A 90 -4.02 -10.33 -10.76
N LEU A 91 -3.81 -9.20 -10.09
CA LEU A 91 -2.54 -8.46 -10.14
C LEU A 91 -1.34 -9.26 -9.62
N GLY A 92 -1.52 -9.94 -8.48
CA GLY A 92 -0.46 -10.76 -7.87
C GLY A 92 -0.29 -12.15 -8.49
N GLY A 93 -1.16 -12.53 -9.43
CA GLY A 93 -1.23 -13.88 -9.98
C GLY A 93 -0.18 -14.21 -11.05
N ASN A 94 0.48 -13.20 -11.63
CA ASN A 94 1.50 -13.34 -12.69
C ASN A 94 1.06 -14.12 -13.94
N TYR A 95 -0.24 -14.27 -14.18
CA TYR A 95 -0.79 -14.97 -15.34
C TYR A 95 -1.37 -14.01 -16.40
N VAL A 96 -1.31 -12.70 -16.17
CA VAL A 96 -1.79 -11.65 -17.09
C VAL A 96 -0.71 -10.60 -17.25
N ASN A 97 -0.39 -10.25 -18.50
CA ASN A 97 0.42 -9.07 -18.78
C ASN A 97 -0.51 -7.85 -18.96
N PHE A 98 -0.61 -7.02 -17.93
CA PHE A 98 -1.50 -5.86 -17.93
C PHE A 98 -1.10 -4.77 -18.94
N GLY A 99 0.17 -4.73 -19.39
CA GLY A 99 0.60 -3.80 -20.43
C GLY A 99 -0.11 -3.99 -21.78
N VAL A 100 -0.64 -5.20 -22.01
CA VAL A 100 -1.35 -5.57 -23.22
C VAL A 100 -2.68 -4.81 -23.39
N PHE A 101 -3.37 -4.49 -22.29
CA PHE A 101 -4.63 -3.73 -22.34
C PHE A 101 -4.42 -2.34 -22.93
N LYS A 102 -3.36 -1.65 -22.52
CA LYS A 102 -3.00 -0.34 -23.06
C LYS A 102 -2.59 -0.40 -24.54
N LEU A 103 -1.87 -1.46 -24.95
CA LEU A 103 -1.45 -1.65 -26.34
C LEU A 103 -2.62 -1.87 -27.30
N TYR A 104 -3.66 -2.57 -26.86
CA TYR A 104 -4.85 -2.85 -27.67
C TYR A 104 -6.03 -1.89 -27.40
N ASN A 105 -5.82 -0.83 -26.62
CA ASN A 105 -6.87 0.12 -26.23
C ASN A 105 -8.10 -0.58 -25.59
N ASP A 106 -7.85 -1.62 -24.79
CA ASP A 106 -8.87 -2.36 -24.05
C ASP A 106 -9.00 -1.77 -22.64
N ALA A 107 -10.16 -1.15 -22.36
CA ALA A 107 -10.43 -0.45 -21.11
C ALA A 107 -10.71 -1.38 -19.91
N ALA A 108 -10.67 -2.72 -20.08
CA ALA A 108 -11.03 -3.66 -19.02
C ALA A 108 -10.18 -3.48 -17.74
N TRP A 109 -8.90 -3.16 -17.89
CA TRP A 109 -8.03 -2.88 -16.75
C TRP A 109 -8.40 -1.57 -16.06
N ASP A 110 -8.45 -0.48 -16.82
CA ASP A 110 -8.68 0.86 -16.27
C ASP A 110 -10.05 0.95 -15.57
N GLN A 111 -11.10 0.39 -16.19
CA GLN A 111 -12.45 0.38 -15.60
C GLN A 111 -12.51 -0.44 -14.31
N ALA A 112 -11.87 -1.61 -14.25
CA ALA A 112 -11.86 -2.42 -13.04
C ALA A 112 -11.09 -1.74 -11.91
N LEU A 113 -9.96 -1.11 -12.23
CA LEU A 113 -9.17 -0.36 -11.27
C LEU A 113 -9.95 0.84 -10.72
N GLU A 114 -10.55 1.64 -11.60
CA GLU A 114 -11.34 2.82 -11.22
C GLU A 114 -12.49 2.43 -10.28
N VAL A 115 -13.27 1.40 -10.65
CA VAL A 115 -14.36 0.91 -9.81
C VAL A 115 -13.84 0.40 -8.47
N CYS A 116 -12.76 -0.39 -8.44
CA CYS A 116 -12.19 -0.85 -7.17
C CYS A 116 -11.66 0.28 -6.28
N LEU A 117 -11.08 1.34 -6.85
CA LEU A 117 -10.69 2.53 -6.11
C LEU A 117 -11.91 3.24 -5.52
N GLN A 118 -12.98 3.43 -6.31
CA GLN A 118 -14.23 4.01 -5.82
C GLN A 118 -14.84 3.16 -4.69
N LEU A 119 -14.85 1.83 -4.83
CA LEU A 119 -15.33 0.92 -3.78
C LEU A 119 -14.47 1.03 -2.50
N ALA A 120 -13.15 1.16 -2.65
CA ALA A 120 -12.23 1.29 -1.52
C ALA A 120 -12.43 2.62 -0.77
N LEU A 121 -12.64 3.71 -1.50
CA LEU A 121 -12.84 5.06 -0.95
C LEU A 121 -14.26 5.29 -0.41
N ALA A 122 -15.24 4.48 -0.84
CA ALA A 122 -16.62 4.58 -0.38
C ALA A 122 -16.85 4.00 1.03
N ILE A 123 -15.90 3.22 1.56
CA ILE A 123 -15.97 2.67 2.92
C ILE A 123 -15.23 3.62 3.86
N PRO A 124 -15.88 4.23 4.86
CA PRO A 124 -15.20 5.03 5.87
C PRO A 124 -14.10 4.22 6.57
N LEU A 125 -12.93 4.84 6.77
CA LEU A 125 -11.74 4.13 7.28
C LEU A 125 -11.97 3.58 8.70
N ASP A 126 -12.65 4.34 9.55
CA ASP A 126 -13.05 3.94 10.90
C ASP A 126 -13.93 2.68 10.88
N GLU A 127 -14.95 2.65 10.03
CA GLU A 127 -15.80 1.47 9.84
C GLU A 127 -15.01 0.29 9.27
N LEU A 128 -14.18 0.53 8.26
CA LEU A 128 -13.34 -0.48 7.62
C LEU A 128 -12.45 -1.21 8.63
N MET A 129 -11.87 -0.46 9.58
CA MET A 129 -10.99 -0.97 10.61
C MET A 129 -11.71 -1.88 11.62
N THR A 130 -13.04 -1.76 11.77
CA THR A 130 -13.85 -2.64 12.64
C THR A 130 -14.10 -4.03 12.05
N TYR A 131 -13.99 -4.21 10.73
CA TYR A 131 -14.31 -5.47 10.05
C TYR A 131 -13.03 -6.19 9.57
N PRO A 132 -12.52 -7.21 10.29
CA PRO A 132 -11.19 -7.78 10.02
C PRO A 132 -10.97 -8.25 8.58
N LYS A 133 -11.98 -8.88 7.96
CA LYS A 133 -11.86 -9.39 6.57
C LYS A 133 -11.81 -8.28 5.53
N VAL A 134 -12.59 -7.20 5.75
CA VAL A 134 -12.62 -6.04 4.86
C VAL A 134 -11.30 -5.29 5.03
N LYS A 135 -10.91 -5.03 6.27
CA LYS A 135 -9.62 -4.44 6.64
C LYS A 135 -8.44 -5.13 5.95
N THR A 136 -8.29 -6.45 6.13
CA THR A 136 -7.20 -7.20 5.50
C THR A 136 -7.25 -7.09 3.98
N THR A 137 -8.43 -7.24 3.36
CA THR A 137 -8.55 -7.16 1.90
C THR A 137 -8.19 -5.77 1.37
N TYR A 138 -8.63 -4.71 2.03
CA TYR A 138 -8.34 -3.34 1.68
C TYR A 138 -6.84 -3.04 1.72
N PHE A 139 -6.14 -3.39 2.80
CA PHE A 139 -4.71 -3.12 2.91
C PHE A 139 -3.86 -3.96 1.97
N PHE A 140 -4.26 -5.20 1.68
CA PHE A 140 -3.60 -6.01 0.64
C PHE A 140 -3.82 -5.44 -0.76
N PHE A 141 -5.02 -4.92 -1.04
CA PHE A 141 -5.29 -4.21 -2.28
C PHE A 141 -4.45 -2.94 -2.39
N LEU A 142 -4.40 -2.13 -1.33
CA LEU A 142 -3.62 -0.90 -1.27
C LEU A 142 -2.12 -1.18 -1.50
N GLU A 143 -1.56 -2.16 -0.81
CA GLU A 143 -0.17 -2.57 -1.02
C GLU A 143 0.10 -2.99 -2.47
N MET A 144 -0.80 -3.77 -3.07
CA MET A 144 -0.69 -4.20 -4.47
C MET A 144 -0.73 -3.01 -5.45
N LEU A 145 -1.53 -1.98 -5.16
CA LEU A 145 -1.56 -0.75 -5.95
C LEU A 145 -0.21 -0.02 -5.91
N PHE A 146 0.36 0.17 -4.73
CA PHE A 146 1.67 0.81 -4.57
C PHE A 146 2.83 -0.05 -5.09
N ARG A 147 2.69 -1.37 -5.14
CA ARG A 147 3.70 -2.27 -5.71
C ARG A 147 3.68 -2.29 -7.23
N ASN A 148 2.51 -2.53 -7.81
CA ASN A 148 2.39 -2.87 -9.24
C ASN A 148 1.84 -1.71 -10.10
N GLN A 149 1.14 -0.75 -9.49
CA GLN A 149 0.37 0.28 -10.21
C GLN A 149 0.66 1.69 -9.69
N ILE A 150 1.84 1.90 -9.10
CA ILE A 150 2.18 3.14 -8.41
C ILE A 150 2.13 4.38 -9.30
N VAL A 151 2.43 4.23 -10.59
CA VAL A 151 2.33 5.32 -11.56
C VAL A 151 0.87 5.78 -11.73
N SER A 152 -0.07 4.84 -11.73
CA SER A 152 -1.50 5.13 -11.77
C SER A 152 -1.96 5.82 -10.48
N VAL A 153 -1.47 5.35 -9.32
CA VAL A 153 -1.75 5.98 -8.01
C VAL A 153 -1.26 7.43 -7.96
N VAL A 154 -0.04 7.69 -8.44
CA VAL A 154 0.54 9.04 -8.50
C VAL A 154 -0.20 9.94 -9.50
N SER A 155 -0.85 9.37 -10.51
CA SER A 155 -1.63 10.14 -11.50
C SER A 155 -3.02 10.55 -11.00
N LEU A 156 -3.44 10.10 -9.80
CA LEU A 156 -4.68 10.51 -9.17
C LEU A 156 -4.62 11.97 -8.69
N GLU A 157 -5.79 12.55 -8.40
CA GLU A 157 -5.88 13.85 -7.74
C GLU A 157 -5.23 13.83 -6.35
N SER A 158 -4.66 14.97 -5.92
CA SER A 158 -3.93 15.05 -4.64
C SER A 158 -4.78 14.75 -3.42
N SER A 159 -6.09 15.03 -3.47
CA SER A 159 -7.03 14.66 -2.40
C SER A 159 -7.11 13.14 -2.22
N VAL A 160 -7.28 12.41 -3.32
CA VAL A 160 -7.37 10.95 -3.33
C VAL A 160 -6.02 10.33 -2.96
N PHE A 161 -4.93 10.82 -3.55
CA PHE A 161 -3.58 10.36 -3.21
C PHE A 161 -3.30 10.51 -1.71
N SER A 162 -3.61 11.68 -1.12
CA SER A 162 -3.44 11.92 0.31
C SER A 162 -4.28 10.98 1.17
N GLN A 163 -5.52 10.66 0.79
CA GLN A 163 -6.35 9.67 1.50
C GLN A 163 -5.73 8.27 1.48
N LEU A 164 -5.18 7.84 0.35
CA LEU A 164 -4.50 6.54 0.24
C LEU A 164 -3.22 6.50 1.09
N VAL A 165 -2.42 7.57 1.09
CA VAL A 165 -1.23 7.67 1.93
C VAL A 165 -1.57 7.76 3.42
N GLN A 166 -2.63 8.47 3.78
CA GLN A 166 -3.14 8.50 5.16
C GLN A 166 -3.58 7.10 5.61
N SER A 167 -4.22 6.34 4.72
CA SER A 167 -4.57 4.95 4.99
C SER A 167 -3.32 4.09 5.20
N LEU A 168 -2.26 4.25 4.39
CA LEU A 168 -0.98 3.60 4.64
C LEU A 168 -0.38 3.97 6.00
N HIS A 169 -0.46 5.24 6.39
CA HIS A 169 0.01 5.71 7.69
C HIS A 169 -0.73 5.04 8.85
N GLU A 170 -2.07 4.95 8.79
CA GLU A 170 -2.83 4.20 9.79
C GLU A 170 -2.52 2.70 9.77
N GLY A 171 -2.38 2.11 8.58
CA GLY A 171 -2.07 0.70 8.40
C GLY A 171 -0.70 0.33 8.97
N VAL A 172 0.31 1.18 8.83
CA VAL A 172 1.64 1.02 9.46
C VAL A 172 1.55 0.97 10.99
N ASN A 173 0.62 1.72 11.58
CA ASN A 173 0.39 1.77 13.03
C ASN A 173 -0.62 0.70 13.53
N SER A 174 -1.08 -0.20 12.65
CA SER A 174 -2.01 -1.28 13.01
C SER A 174 -1.37 -2.29 13.94
N TYR A 175 -2.14 -2.78 14.91
CA TYR A 175 -1.76 -3.93 15.76
C TYR A 175 -1.66 -5.24 14.98
N ASP A 176 -2.24 -5.33 13.79
CA ASP A 176 -2.06 -6.47 12.89
C ASP A 176 -0.71 -6.35 12.18
N LEU A 177 0.26 -7.14 12.63
CA LEU A 177 1.64 -7.14 12.12
C LEU A 177 1.72 -7.42 10.62
N THR A 178 0.77 -8.18 10.06
CA THR A 178 0.75 -8.46 8.62
C THR A 178 0.37 -7.20 7.85
N ILE A 179 -0.64 -6.48 8.32
CA ILE A 179 -1.06 -5.21 7.73
C ILE A 179 0.04 -4.16 7.87
N ALA A 180 0.64 -4.04 9.05
CA ALA A 180 1.73 -3.10 9.30
C ALA A 180 2.92 -3.34 8.35
N ALA A 181 3.34 -4.61 8.17
CA ALA A 181 4.42 -4.96 7.26
C ALA A 181 4.09 -4.67 5.78
N GLN A 182 2.85 -4.94 5.35
CA GLN A 182 2.38 -4.65 3.99
C GLN A 182 2.35 -3.13 3.74
N CYS A 183 1.85 -2.34 4.69
CA CYS A 183 1.82 -0.88 4.54
C CYS A 183 3.24 -0.28 4.56
N ALA A 184 4.14 -0.79 5.41
CA ALA A 184 5.54 -0.39 5.41
C ALA A 184 6.22 -0.67 4.05
N THR A 185 5.90 -1.81 3.42
CA THR A 185 6.37 -2.14 2.06
C THR A 185 5.82 -1.19 1.01
N ALA A 186 4.53 -0.84 1.07
CA ALA A 186 3.91 0.14 0.18
C ALA A 186 4.56 1.54 0.31
N VAL A 187 4.86 1.95 1.54
CA VAL A 187 5.61 3.19 1.82
C VAL A 187 7.01 3.15 1.22
N ASP A 188 7.72 2.01 1.30
CA ASP A 188 9.03 1.84 0.64
C ASP A 188 8.93 1.99 -0.88
N HIS A 189 7.89 1.43 -1.51
CA HIS A 189 7.65 1.60 -2.94
C HIS A 189 7.45 3.07 -3.34
N LEU A 190 6.66 3.82 -2.56
CA LEU A 190 6.43 5.24 -2.78
C LEU A 190 7.70 6.07 -2.62
N ALA A 191 8.42 5.89 -1.51
CA ALA A 191 9.66 6.60 -1.24
C ALA A 191 10.73 6.25 -2.29
N SER A 192 10.84 4.98 -2.67
CA SER A 192 11.77 4.54 -3.72
C SER A 192 11.47 5.21 -5.07
N LEU A 193 10.19 5.25 -5.48
CA LEU A 193 9.79 5.92 -6.72
C LEU A 193 10.18 7.40 -6.69
N TYR A 194 9.83 8.10 -5.61
CA TYR A 194 10.14 9.52 -5.46
C TYR A 194 11.65 9.78 -5.53
N TYR A 195 12.44 9.00 -4.81
CA TYR A 195 13.89 9.10 -4.83
C TYR A 195 14.50 8.88 -6.23
N HIS A 196 13.98 7.90 -6.98
CA HIS A 196 14.44 7.66 -8.34
C HIS A 196 14.03 8.77 -9.31
N GLU A 197 12.81 9.29 -9.23
CA GLU A 197 12.33 10.39 -10.10
C GLU A 197 13.08 11.71 -9.82
N THR A 198 13.39 12.02 -8.56
CA THR A 198 14.14 13.23 -8.22
C THR A 198 15.57 13.20 -8.78
N LYS A 199 16.21 12.03 -8.80
CA LYS A 199 17.53 11.83 -9.41
C LYS A 199 17.55 11.90 -10.94
N LYS A 200 16.41 11.73 -11.61
CA LYS A 200 16.36 11.85 -13.07
C LYS A 200 16.57 13.32 -13.48
N LYS A 201 17.48 13.50 -14.46
CA LYS A 201 17.76 14.82 -15.07
C LYS A 201 16.59 15.35 -15.90
N LYS A 202 15.90 14.45 -16.60
CA LYS A 202 14.72 14.80 -17.39
C LYS A 202 13.51 14.91 -16.50
N ASP A 203 12.70 15.93 -16.76
CA ASP A 203 11.40 16.05 -16.11
C ASP A 203 10.44 14.98 -16.66
N SER A 204 9.55 14.49 -15.80
CA SER A 204 8.59 13.44 -16.13
C SER A 204 7.21 13.80 -15.56
N PRO A 205 6.11 13.35 -16.19
CA PRO A 205 4.77 13.57 -15.63
C PRO A 205 4.64 13.04 -14.19
N VAL A 206 5.31 11.93 -13.88
CA VAL A 206 5.36 11.33 -12.55
C VAL A 206 6.07 12.25 -11.56
N LYS A 207 7.21 12.84 -11.96
CA LYS A 207 7.97 13.79 -11.13
C LYS A 207 7.15 15.04 -10.81
N HIS A 208 6.45 15.58 -11.81
CA HIS A 208 5.56 16.73 -11.63
C HIS A 208 4.38 16.40 -10.69
N ALA A 209 3.71 15.28 -10.90
CA ALA A 209 2.60 14.84 -10.05
C ALA A 209 3.04 14.60 -8.60
N LEU A 210 4.19 13.96 -8.37
CA LEU A 210 4.77 13.80 -7.03
C LEU A 210 5.07 15.13 -6.36
N ALA A 211 5.59 16.11 -7.09
CA ALA A 211 5.83 17.45 -6.56
C ALA A 211 4.52 18.14 -6.15
N MET A 212 3.46 18.03 -6.96
CA MET A 212 2.13 18.54 -6.63
C MET A 212 1.57 17.90 -5.35
N HIS A 213 1.69 16.58 -5.22
CA HIS A 213 1.24 15.85 -4.03
C HIS A 213 1.98 16.30 -2.76
N LEU A 214 3.29 16.54 -2.84
CA LEU A 214 4.07 17.03 -1.70
C LEU A 214 3.77 18.50 -1.35
N GLN A 215 3.37 19.32 -2.33
CA GLN A 215 2.86 20.66 -2.02
C GLN A 215 1.53 20.60 -1.29
N ALA A 216 0.65 19.67 -1.67
CA ALA A 216 -0.63 19.46 -1.01
C ALA A 216 -0.50 18.81 0.38
N TYR A 217 0.52 17.97 0.60
CA TYR A 217 0.80 17.34 1.89
C TYR A 217 2.30 17.46 2.27
N PRO A 218 2.76 18.63 2.74
CA PRO A 218 4.20 18.88 2.98
C PRO A 218 4.83 18.01 4.06
N SER A 219 4.05 17.55 5.05
CA SER A 219 4.52 16.72 6.15
C SER A 219 4.46 15.22 5.86
N LEU A 220 4.18 14.80 4.62
CA LEU A 220 4.02 13.39 4.24
C LEU A 220 5.23 12.55 4.69
N TRP A 221 6.44 12.97 4.32
CA TRP A 221 7.66 12.21 4.64
C TRP A 221 7.97 12.21 6.13
N SER A 222 7.83 13.34 6.82
CA SER A 222 8.11 13.44 8.24
C SER A 222 7.14 12.63 9.08
N THR A 223 5.85 12.62 8.74
CA THR A 223 4.83 11.81 9.43
C THR A 223 5.10 10.31 9.27
N LEU A 224 5.36 9.84 8.05
CA LEU A 224 5.67 8.42 7.79
C LEU A 224 6.97 7.99 8.46
N LEU A 225 8.03 8.78 8.31
CA LEU A 225 9.35 8.47 8.87
C LEU A 225 9.31 8.41 10.40
N SER A 226 8.67 9.39 11.04
CA SER A 226 8.53 9.42 12.50
C SER A 226 7.76 8.21 13.00
N SER A 227 6.69 7.81 12.31
CA SER A 227 5.90 6.64 12.69
C SER A 227 6.71 5.35 12.63
N LEU A 228 7.47 5.14 11.55
CA LEU A 228 8.31 3.95 11.40
C LEU A 228 9.44 3.89 12.44
N PHE A 229 10.08 5.02 12.75
CA PHE A 229 11.07 5.05 13.84
C PHE A 229 10.43 4.85 15.22
N ASN A 230 9.27 5.45 15.48
CA ASN A 230 8.54 5.25 16.73
C ASN A 230 8.20 3.76 16.92
N ILE A 231 7.71 3.09 15.88
CA ILE A 231 7.45 1.64 15.92
C ILE A 231 8.75 0.85 16.12
N LEU A 232 9.85 1.25 15.47
CA LEU A 232 11.14 0.57 15.62
C LEU A 232 11.68 0.65 17.05
N ILE A 233 11.60 1.84 17.66
CA ILE A 233 12.18 2.16 18.96
C ILE A 233 11.27 1.66 20.08
N TYR A 234 10.01 2.10 20.08
CA TYR A 234 9.05 1.87 21.16
C TYR A 234 8.17 0.63 20.95
N GLY A 235 8.01 0.17 19.71
CA GLY A 235 7.17 -0.99 19.38
C GLY A 235 7.84 -2.35 19.60
N ASP A 236 7.08 -3.41 19.33
CA ASP A 236 7.51 -4.80 19.53
C ASP A 236 8.54 -5.28 18.48
N ALA A 237 9.32 -6.30 18.85
CA ALA A 237 10.49 -6.77 18.08
C ALA A 237 10.20 -7.47 16.75
N THR A 238 8.94 -7.71 16.43
CA THR A 238 8.54 -8.61 15.34
C THR A 238 8.74 -8.05 13.94
N SER A 239 8.86 -6.72 13.78
CA SER A 239 8.74 -6.07 12.46
C SER A 239 10.04 -5.44 11.92
N GLN A 240 11.19 -5.60 12.59
CA GLN A 240 12.43 -4.87 12.27
C GLN A 240 12.82 -4.91 10.78
N TRP A 241 12.69 -6.08 10.16
CA TRP A 241 13.01 -6.29 8.74
C TRP A 241 12.08 -5.53 7.81
N ALA A 242 10.78 -5.48 8.14
CA ALA A 242 9.78 -4.78 7.34
C ALA A 242 9.94 -3.25 7.41
N LEU A 243 10.50 -2.72 8.50
CA LEU A 243 10.69 -1.28 8.71
C LEU A 243 12.00 -0.75 8.12
N SER A 244 13.02 -1.61 7.96
CA SER A 244 14.36 -1.18 7.55
C SER A 244 14.40 -0.46 6.21
N ARG A 245 13.83 -1.09 5.17
CA ARG A 245 13.79 -0.52 3.82
C ARG A 245 13.04 0.81 3.74
N PRO A 246 11.79 0.92 4.23
CA PRO A 246 11.08 2.19 4.15
C PRO A 246 11.76 3.30 4.95
N ILE A 247 12.37 3.01 6.11
CA ILE A 247 13.13 4.02 6.87
C ILE A 247 14.30 4.55 6.04
N LEU A 248 15.10 3.68 5.41
CA LEU A 248 16.19 4.12 4.55
C LEU A 248 15.66 4.97 3.39
N SER A 249 14.66 4.48 2.66
CA SER A 249 14.10 5.17 1.51
C SER A 249 13.55 6.55 1.88
N LEU A 250 12.82 6.67 2.98
CA LEU A 250 12.30 7.95 3.47
C LEU A 250 13.39 8.91 3.92
N SER A 251 14.43 8.42 4.61
CA SER A 251 15.55 9.27 5.03
C SER A 251 16.33 9.86 3.85
N LEU A 252 16.40 9.13 2.73
CA LEU A 252 16.98 9.64 1.49
C LEU A 252 16.05 10.60 0.74
N CYS A 253 14.73 10.48 0.91
CA CYS A 253 13.75 11.40 0.33
C CYS A 253 13.72 12.75 1.05
N SER A 254 13.88 12.76 2.38
CA SER A 254 13.88 13.97 3.20
C SER A 254 14.91 13.88 4.33
N PRO A 255 16.15 14.36 4.09
CA PRO A 255 17.14 14.52 5.13
C PRO A 255 16.67 15.45 6.26
N ASP A 256 15.92 16.50 5.92
CA ASP A 256 15.36 17.45 6.89
C ASP A 256 14.40 16.76 7.86
N ALA A 257 13.55 15.85 7.38
CA ALA A 257 12.66 15.07 8.24
C ALA A 257 13.44 14.16 9.19
N LEU A 258 14.55 13.55 8.73
CA LEU A 258 15.43 12.75 9.57
C LEU A 258 16.07 13.61 10.67
N THR A 259 16.64 14.76 10.31
CA THR A 259 17.27 15.68 11.28
C THR A 259 16.25 16.21 12.28
N ALA A 260 15.04 16.57 11.83
CA ALA A 260 13.97 17.00 12.73
C ALA A 260 13.56 15.90 13.71
N TYR A 261 13.46 14.65 13.25
CA TYR A 261 13.16 13.51 14.12
C TYR A 261 14.27 13.24 15.14
N GLN A 262 15.54 13.27 14.71
CA GLN A 262 16.70 13.13 15.60
C GLN A 262 16.69 14.21 16.69
N HIS A 263 16.49 15.47 16.30
CA HIS A 263 16.39 16.57 17.25
C HIS A 263 15.21 16.40 18.22
N SER A 264 14.07 15.92 17.75
CA SER A 264 12.90 15.65 18.62
C SER A 264 13.20 14.56 19.66
N ILE A 265 13.90 13.49 19.29
CA ILE A 265 14.28 12.42 20.23
C ILE A 265 15.36 12.89 21.21
N ALA A 266 16.33 13.67 20.75
CA ALA A 266 17.34 14.26 21.64
C ALA A 266 16.70 15.24 22.62
N ALA A 267 15.82 16.13 22.15
CA ALA A 267 15.14 17.11 22.99
C ALA A 267 14.24 16.47 24.06
N SER A 268 13.71 15.27 23.82
CA SER A 268 12.93 14.52 24.82
C SER A 268 13.78 13.87 25.91
N GLN A 269 15.11 13.89 25.81
CA GLN A 269 16.01 13.35 26.82
C GLN A 269 16.29 14.36 27.94
N GLY A 270 16.19 13.89 29.19
CA GLY A 270 16.40 14.73 30.39
C GLY A 270 17.86 15.04 30.73
N THR A 271 18.83 14.30 30.16
CA THR A 271 20.26 14.48 30.44
C THR A 271 21.05 14.75 29.16
N ASP A 272 22.04 15.63 29.22
CA ASP A 272 22.90 15.93 28.06
C ASP A 272 23.73 14.72 27.62
N GLN A 273 23.98 13.78 28.54
CA GLN A 273 24.59 12.48 28.21
C GLN A 273 23.69 11.64 27.29
N HIS A 274 22.39 11.50 27.60
CA HIS A 274 21.47 10.74 26.74
C HIS A 274 21.27 11.45 25.39
N LYS A 275 21.26 12.79 25.35
CA LYS A 275 21.25 13.55 24.08
C LYS A 275 22.43 13.19 23.20
N ALA A 276 23.65 13.23 23.75
CA ALA A 276 24.86 12.85 23.02
C ALA A 276 24.84 11.38 22.56
N GLN A 277 24.24 10.47 23.34
CA GLN A 277 24.08 9.06 22.95
C GLN A 277 23.10 8.88 21.79
N VAL A 278 22.02 9.67 21.72
CA VAL A 278 21.11 9.68 20.57
C VAL A 278 21.89 10.10 19.32
N ASP A 279 22.63 11.21 19.39
CA ASP A 279 23.39 11.73 18.25
C ASP A 279 24.47 10.74 17.75
N ASP A 280 25.19 10.10 18.67
CA ASP A 280 26.16 9.04 18.35
C ASP A 280 25.47 7.82 17.71
N ALA A 281 24.29 7.41 18.20
CA ALA A 281 23.55 6.30 17.63
C ALA A 281 23.13 6.57 16.18
N PHE A 282 22.58 7.75 15.88
CA PHE A 282 22.24 8.16 14.50
C PHE A 282 23.48 8.25 13.60
N THR A 283 24.58 8.80 14.13
CA THR A 283 25.85 8.87 13.40
C THR A 283 26.34 7.47 13.00
N ARG A 284 26.32 6.52 13.93
CA ARG A 284 26.73 5.12 13.66
C ARG A 284 25.80 4.40 12.69
N LEU A 285 24.49 4.67 12.76
CA LEU A 285 23.49 4.10 11.85
C LEU A 285 23.80 4.48 10.40
N TYR A 286 24.10 5.75 10.13
CA TYR A 286 24.34 6.27 8.78
C TYR A 286 25.81 6.26 8.35
N GLN A 287 26.74 5.95 9.24
CA GLN A 287 28.15 5.78 8.90
C GLN A 287 28.31 4.74 7.77
N GLU A 288 28.98 5.13 6.68
CA GLU A 288 29.20 4.30 5.49
C GLU A 288 27.92 3.79 4.78
N ILE A 289 26.76 4.39 5.06
CA ILE A 289 25.55 4.21 4.27
C ILE A 289 25.58 5.19 3.11
N LEU A 290 25.46 4.67 1.90
CA LEU A 290 25.51 5.47 0.68
C LEU A 290 24.15 6.14 0.42
N PRO A 291 24.11 7.28 -0.29
CA PRO A 291 22.89 7.82 -0.85
C PRO A 291 22.48 6.98 -2.08
N SER A 292 22.06 5.73 -1.85
CA SER A 292 21.62 4.77 -2.87
C SER A 292 20.60 3.79 -2.29
N LEU A 293 19.69 3.32 -3.15
CA LEU A 293 18.70 2.27 -2.83
C LEU A 293 19.09 0.90 -3.38
N GLU A 294 20.36 0.72 -3.74
CA GLU A 294 20.91 -0.57 -4.13
C GLU A 294 20.77 -1.63 -3.02
N ALA A 295 20.64 -2.89 -3.44
CA ALA A 295 20.43 -4.02 -2.54
C ALA A 295 21.53 -4.12 -1.47
N SER A 296 22.80 -4.00 -1.86
CA SER A 296 23.95 -4.04 -0.95
C SER A 296 23.88 -2.96 0.14
N ASN A 297 23.47 -1.74 -0.22
CA ASN A 297 23.34 -0.63 0.73
C ASN A 297 22.13 -0.84 1.68
N ARG A 298 21.01 -1.34 1.15
CA ARG A 298 19.82 -1.71 1.95
C ARG A 298 20.13 -2.81 2.96
N ASP A 299 20.90 -3.83 2.57
CA ASP A 299 21.29 -4.92 3.45
C ASP A 299 22.22 -4.42 4.57
N ARG A 300 23.19 -3.57 4.22
CA ARG A 300 24.07 -2.91 5.21
C ARG A 300 23.29 -2.06 6.21
N PHE A 301 22.34 -1.24 5.73
CA PHE A 301 21.48 -0.45 6.59
C PHE A 301 20.68 -1.33 7.55
N THR A 302 20.12 -2.44 7.05
CA THR A 302 19.35 -3.39 7.86
C THR A 302 20.16 -3.98 9.00
N GLN A 303 21.41 -4.36 8.75
CA GLN A 303 22.32 -4.87 9.79
C GLN A 303 22.60 -3.81 10.87
N LYS A 304 22.82 -2.56 10.47
CA LYS A 304 23.06 -1.44 11.40
C LYS A 304 21.83 -1.05 12.20
N LEU A 305 20.65 -1.16 11.60
CA LEU A 305 19.39 -0.77 12.25
C LEU A 305 19.09 -1.61 13.50
N GLY A 306 19.46 -2.89 13.49
CA GLY A 306 19.33 -3.75 14.68
C GLY A 306 20.19 -3.26 15.85
N GLN A 307 21.44 -2.88 15.58
CA GLN A 307 22.35 -2.33 16.59
C GLN A 307 21.88 -0.96 17.10
N PHE A 308 21.42 -0.09 16.18
CA PHE A 308 20.85 1.21 16.49
C PHE A 308 19.66 1.08 17.45
N ARG A 309 18.72 0.19 17.14
CA ARG A 309 17.56 -0.07 18.00
C ARG A 309 17.98 -0.53 19.40
N ASN A 310 18.89 -1.49 19.50
CA ASN A 310 19.35 -2.01 20.80
C ASN A 310 20.03 -0.93 21.64
N THR A 311 20.81 -0.06 20.99
CA THR A 311 21.49 1.07 21.63
C THR A 311 20.45 2.03 22.20
N LEU A 312 19.50 2.50 21.37
CA LEU A 312 18.48 3.45 21.82
C LEU A 312 17.59 2.88 22.94
N ARG A 313 17.14 1.63 22.83
CA ARG A 313 16.29 1.02 23.87
C ARG A 313 16.99 0.78 25.20
N SER A 314 18.32 0.81 25.24
CA SER A 314 19.06 0.63 26.49
C SER A 314 18.93 1.81 27.46
N PHE A 315 18.61 3.01 26.95
CA PHE A 315 18.52 4.24 27.74
C PHE A 315 17.26 5.07 27.48
N LEU A 316 16.55 4.85 26.36
CA LEU A 316 15.20 5.38 26.17
C LEU A 316 14.25 4.54 27.02
N THR A 317 13.88 5.07 28.20
CA THR A 317 12.93 4.45 29.12
C THR A 317 11.66 4.04 28.38
N ILE A 318 11.39 2.74 28.34
CA ILE A 318 10.07 2.18 28.05
C ILE A 318 9.27 2.32 29.34
N SER A 319 8.76 3.52 29.60
CA SER A 319 7.72 3.74 30.62
C SER A 319 6.36 3.58 29.99
#